data_AF-A0A9E8X461-F1
#
_entry.id   AF-A0A9E8X461-F1
#
_cell.length_a   1.000
_cell.length_b   1.000
_cell.length_c   1.000
_cell.angle_alpha   90.00
_cell.angle_beta   90.00
_cell.angle_gamma   90.00
#
_symmetry.space_group_name_H-M   'P 1'
#
loop_
_entity.id
_entity.type
_entity.pdbx_description
1 polymer ?
#
loop_
_entity_poly.entity_id
_entity_poly.type
_entity_poly.pdbx_seq_one_letter_code
_entity_poly.pdbx_strand_id
1 'polypeptide(L)'
;MSVLIGVGVITTMSLFYLSRKGWHAFHKAVGITPGVLIYQNANAPLSLSNISWQQLNLNKKHLKALADNQLSQLQHIDEKVASYYDYQVELKSQEKMPEITEAQFVLHKILHTRLPKLLSSYYQLTIIKSNAKSINNQSRDEAGKLLQDVLDNIEQRLDSLLEQMEQQQLQDMRVMKSYIDSHNH
;
A
#
# COMPACT_ATOMS: atom_id res chain seq x y z
N MET A 1 -49.07 -56.19 -20.92
CA MET A 1 -47.71 -55.87 -20.41
C MET A 1 -47.07 -54.92 -21.40
N SER A 2 -46.79 -53.69 -20.98
CA SER A 2 -46.57 -52.51 -21.82
C SER A 2 -45.08 -52.19 -22.08
N VAL A 3 -44.81 -51.75 -23.32
CA VAL A 3 -43.85 -50.74 -23.86
C VAL A 3 -42.63 -50.30 -23.02
N LEU A 4 -41.42 -50.32 -23.61
CA LEU A 4 -40.59 -49.14 -23.99
C LEU A 4 -39.15 -49.50 -24.41
N ILE A 5 -38.78 -49.04 -25.61
CA ILE A 5 -37.43 -48.92 -26.16
C ILE A 5 -36.79 -47.66 -25.57
N GLY A 6 -35.50 -47.68 -25.21
CA GLY A 6 -34.77 -46.48 -24.79
C GLY A 6 -33.26 -46.69 -24.71
N VAL A 7 -32.53 -46.00 -25.58
CA VAL A 7 -31.07 -45.95 -25.76
C VAL A 7 -30.36 -45.47 -24.49
N GLY A 8 -29.26 -46.13 -24.10
CA GLY A 8 -28.37 -45.74 -23.00
C GLY A 8 -26.94 -45.52 -23.47
N VAL A 9 -26.54 -44.25 -23.54
CA VAL A 9 -25.26 -43.70 -24.00
C VAL A 9 -24.07 -44.20 -23.16
N ILE A 10 -22.98 -44.60 -23.81
CA ILE A 10 -21.67 -44.82 -23.15
C ILE A 10 -21.09 -43.45 -22.79
N THR A 11 -21.35 -42.96 -21.57
CA THR A 11 -20.63 -41.82 -21.02
C THR A 11 -19.33 -42.29 -20.38
N THR A 12 -18.23 -42.09 -21.09
CA THR A 12 -16.87 -42.11 -20.56
C THR A 12 -16.73 -41.04 -19.48
N MET A 13 -16.94 -41.40 -18.20
CA MET A 13 -16.48 -40.55 -17.10
C MET A 13 -15.00 -40.80 -16.89
N SER A 14 -14.18 -39.97 -17.52
CA SER A 14 -12.79 -39.72 -17.10
C SER A 14 -12.82 -39.07 -15.73
N LEU A 15 -12.83 -39.89 -14.68
CA LEU A 15 -12.59 -39.49 -13.30
C LEU A 15 -11.15 -38.98 -13.17
N PHE A 16 -10.95 -37.67 -13.34
CA PHE A 16 -9.70 -37.01 -12.96
C PHE A 16 -9.59 -36.98 -11.44
N TYR A 17 -8.97 -38.02 -10.89
CA TYR A 17 -8.52 -38.04 -9.50
C TYR A 17 -7.33 -37.08 -9.35
N LEU A 18 -7.60 -35.80 -9.14
CA LEU A 18 -6.59 -34.79 -8.84
C LEU A 18 -5.98 -35.08 -7.46
N SER A 19 -4.83 -35.73 -7.45
CA SER A 19 -4.05 -35.95 -6.23
C SER A 19 -3.61 -34.61 -5.61
N ARG A 20 -3.52 -34.58 -4.26
CA ARG A 20 -3.07 -33.40 -3.48
C ARG A 20 -1.72 -32.83 -3.95
N LYS A 21 -0.87 -33.66 -4.56
CA LYS A 21 0.40 -33.24 -5.18
C LYS A 21 0.21 -32.49 -6.50
N GLY A 22 -0.78 -32.85 -7.31
CA GLY A 22 -1.14 -32.14 -8.55
C GLY A 22 -1.70 -30.74 -8.27
N TRP A 23 -2.50 -30.61 -7.21
CA TRP A 23 -2.97 -29.31 -6.72
C TRP A 23 -1.82 -28.39 -6.31
N HIS A 24 -0.86 -28.89 -5.52
CA HIS A 24 0.33 -28.12 -5.13
C HIS A 24 1.25 -27.76 -6.31
N ALA A 25 1.38 -28.64 -7.31
CA ALA A 25 2.18 -28.37 -8.50
C ALA A 25 1.51 -27.31 -9.40
N PHE A 26 0.18 -27.36 -9.55
CA PHE A 26 -0.59 -26.33 -10.25
C PHE A 26 -0.41 -24.96 -9.59
N HIS A 27 -0.58 -24.88 -8.27
CA HIS A 27 -0.39 -23.65 -7.50
C HIS A 27 1.02 -23.07 -7.59
N LYS A 28 2.05 -23.92 -7.63
CA LYS A 28 3.44 -23.49 -7.83
C LYS A 28 3.70 -22.98 -9.26
N ALA A 29 3.02 -23.54 -10.26
CA ALA A 29 3.15 -23.12 -11.66
C ALA A 29 2.40 -21.81 -11.95
N VAL A 30 1.29 -21.53 -11.27
CA VAL A 30 0.56 -20.26 -11.38
C VAL A 30 1.00 -19.20 -10.36
N GLY A 31 2.10 -19.43 -9.63
CA GLY A 31 2.69 -18.47 -8.68
C GLY A 31 1.93 -18.30 -7.36
N ILE A 32 0.84 -19.04 -7.12
CA ILE A 32 0.09 -19.00 -5.87
C ILE A 32 0.74 -20.01 -4.90
N THR A 33 1.77 -19.59 -4.18
CA THR A 33 2.26 -20.39 -3.05
C THR A 33 1.12 -20.53 -2.04
N PRO A 34 0.75 -21.73 -1.55
CA PRO A 34 -0.22 -21.88 -0.46
C PRO A 34 0.41 -21.38 0.85
N GLY A 35 0.48 -20.07 0.98
CA GLY A 35 0.76 -19.38 2.22
C GLY A 35 -0.50 -19.41 3.08
N VAL A 36 -0.35 -19.68 4.37
CA VAL A 36 -1.40 -19.41 5.34
C VAL A 36 -1.70 -17.92 5.26
N LEU A 37 -2.91 -17.55 4.84
CA LEU A 37 -3.40 -16.18 4.96
C LEU A 37 -3.56 -15.90 6.45
N ILE A 38 -2.53 -15.34 7.07
CA ILE A 38 -2.62 -14.86 8.43
C ILE A 38 -3.40 -13.55 8.36
N TYR A 39 -4.62 -13.56 8.86
CA TYR A 39 -5.44 -12.35 8.99
C TYR A 39 -4.72 -11.40 9.96
N GLN A 40 -4.10 -10.35 9.43
CA GLN A 40 -3.58 -9.27 10.26
C GLN A 40 -4.73 -8.32 10.52
N ASN A 41 -5.09 -8.17 11.80
CA ASN A 41 -6.07 -7.17 12.20
C ASN A 41 -5.42 -5.79 12.01
N ALA A 42 -5.99 -4.97 11.12
CA ALA A 42 -5.50 -3.62 10.83
C ALA A 42 -5.49 -2.69 12.06
N ASN A 43 -6.28 -3.02 13.09
CA ASN A 43 -6.35 -2.26 14.35
C ASN A 43 -5.52 -2.89 15.49
N ALA A 44 -4.73 -3.94 15.23
CA ALA A 44 -3.86 -4.51 16.25
C ALA A 44 -2.72 -3.52 16.57
N PRO A 45 -2.28 -3.42 17.85
CA PRO A 45 -1.15 -2.57 18.21
C PRO A 45 0.10 -3.01 17.44
N LEU A 46 0.68 -2.08 16.69
CA LEU A 46 1.85 -2.35 15.87
C LEU A 46 3.10 -2.51 16.74
N SER A 47 3.68 -3.70 16.72
CA SER A 47 5.03 -3.89 17.27
C SER A 47 6.06 -3.43 16.25
N LEU A 48 6.98 -2.53 16.67
CA LEU A 48 8.15 -2.11 15.89
C LEU A 48 9.00 -3.27 15.35
N SER A 49 8.95 -4.45 15.97
CA SER A 49 9.61 -5.66 15.49
C SER A 49 9.00 -6.23 14.22
N ASN A 50 7.70 -5.98 13.99
CA ASN A 50 6.91 -6.57 12.91
C ASN A 50 6.68 -5.59 11.75
N ILE A 51 7.06 -4.31 11.92
CA ILE A 51 6.96 -3.30 10.86
C ILE A 51 8.05 -3.56 9.81
N SER A 52 7.61 -3.81 8.58
CA SER A 52 8.44 -3.88 7.38
C SER A 52 8.05 -2.75 6.45
N TRP A 53 8.94 -1.79 6.27
CA TRP A 53 8.74 -0.68 5.33
C TRP A 53 8.99 -1.16 3.90
N GLN A 54 8.10 -0.81 2.98
CA GLN A 54 8.21 -1.13 1.55
C GLN A 54 9.00 -0.05 0.82
N GLN A 55 8.67 1.22 1.04
CA GLN A 55 9.23 2.35 0.29
C GLN A 55 9.94 3.37 1.20
N LEU A 56 9.49 3.53 2.44
CA LEU A 56 10.11 4.44 3.39
C LEU A 56 11.36 3.83 4.04
N ASN A 57 12.49 4.55 3.98
CA ASN A 57 13.71 4.15 4.69
C ASN A 57 13.82 4.89 6.02
N LEU A 58 13.09 4.40 7.04
CA LEU A 58 13.04 5.03 8.37
C LEU A 58 13.93 4.30 9.38
N ASN A 59 14.66 5.07 10.19
CA ASN A 59 15.50 4.52 11.24
C ASN A 59 14.66 4.01 12.43
N LYS A 60 14.66 2.69 12.65
CA LYS A 60 13.93 2.02 13.75
C LYS A 60 14.20 2.59 15.14
N LYS A 61 15.38 3.17 15.38
CA LYS A 61 15.71 3.83 16.65
C LYS A 61 14.81 5.04 16.89
N HIS A 62 14.59 5.86 15.86
CA HIS A 62 13.81 7.10 15.97
C HIS A 62 12.31 6.80 16.17
N LEU A 63 11.85 5.68 15.63
CA LEU A 63 10.46 5.25 15.72
C LEU A 63 10.05 4.81 17.14
N LYS A 64 11.01 4.47 18.02
CA LYS A 64 10.72 4.08 19.41
C LYS A 64 10.05 5.17 20.26
N ALA A 65 10.18 6.43 19.84
CA ALA A 65 9.58 7.57 20.53
C ALA A 65 8.13 7.86 20.09
N LEU A 66 7.65 7.18 19.06
CA LEU A 66 6.32 7.39 18.49
C LEU A 66 5.25 6.66 19.28
N ALA A 67 4.05 7.23 19.30
CA ALA A 67 2.86 6.54 19.78
C ALA A 67 2.35 5.54 18.73
N ASP A 68 1.57 4.55 19.16
CA ASP A 68 1.08 3.48 18.27
C ASP A 68 0.24 3.99 17.10
N ASN A 69 -0.54 5.06 17.33
CA ASN A 69 -1.31 5.72 16.26
C ASN A 69 -0.40 6.35 15.20
N GLN A 70 0.69 7.00 15.60
CA GLN A 70 1.67 7.60 14.69
C GLN A 70 2.45 6.54 13.91
N LEU A 71 2.76 5.40 14.55
CA LEU A 71 3.35 4.25 13.88
C LEU A 71 2.40 3.67 12.84
N SER A 72 1.13 3.55 13.18
CA SER A 72 0.09 3.04 12.26
C SER A 72 -0.09 3.98 11.09
N GLN A 73 -0.18 5.28 11.33
CA GLN A 73 -0.26 6.26 10.26
C GLN A 73 0.96 6.22 9.34
N LEU A 74 2.17 6.09 9.87
CA LEU A 74 3.37 5.93 9.04
C LEU A 74 3.31 4.68 8.16
N GLN A 75 2.77 3.57 8.66
CA GLN A 75 2.55 2.36 7.87
C GLN A 75 1.54 2.61 6.74
N HIS A 76 0.41 3.25 7.05
CA HIS A 76 -0.57 3.62 6.02
C HIS A 76 0.03 4.56 4.96
N ILE A 77 0.87 5.52 5.37
CA ILE A 77 1.63 6.37 4.44
C ILE A 77 2.56 5.53 3.56
N ASP A 78 3.30 4.57 4.12
CA ASP A 78 4.19 3.69 3.35
C ASP A 78 3.42 2.85 2.30
N GLU A 79 2.26 2.32 2.67
CA GLU A 79 1.37 1.57 1.75
C GLU A 79 0.83 2.45 0.61
N LYS A 80 0.43 3.69 0.91
CA LYS A 80 0.00 4.67 -0.10
C LYS A 80 1.17 5.06 -1.03
N VAL A 81 2.36 5.21 -0.47
CA VAL A 81 3.58 5.51 -1.24
C VAL A 81 3.94 4.35 -2.15
N ALA A 82 3.80 3.09 -1.70
CA ALA A 82 3.98 1.91 -2.53
C ALA A 82 3.01 1.91 -3.72
N SER A 83 1.71 2.10 -3.45
CA SER A 83 0.68 2.20 -4.49
C SER A 83 1.00 3.29 -5.52
N TYR A 84 1.47 4.45 -5.06
CA TYR A 84 1.90 5.54 -5.94
C TYR A 84 3.11 5.15 -6.80
N TYR A 85 4.13 4.51 -6.23
CA TYR A 85 5.32 4.09 -6.98
C TYR A 85 5.02 2.99 -8.00
N ASP A 86 4.20 2.01 -7.63
CA ASP A 86 3.78 0.93 -8.54
C ASP A 86 3.09 1.52 -9.79
N TYR A 87 2.20 2.48 -9.59
CA TYR A 87 1.58 3.21 -10.68
C TYR A 87 2.59 3.98 -11.55
N GLN A 88 3.57 4.66 -10.93
CA GLN A 88 4.61 5.38 -11.67
C GLN A 88 5.48 4.44 -12.52
N VAL A 89 5.75 3.23 -12.04
CA VAL A 89 6.47 2.20 -12.80
C VAL A 89 5.61 1.73 -13.98
N GLU A 90 4.32 1.51 -13.76
CA GLU A 90 3.40 1.10 -14.83
C GLU A 90 3.27 2.18 -15.92
N LEU A 91 3.14 3.46 -15.56
CA LEU A 91 3.12 4.56 -16.54
C LEU A 91 4.38 4.60 -17.39
N LYS A 92 5.57 4.45 -16.78
CA LYS A 92 6.85 4.42 -17.51
C LYS A 92 6.94 3.24 -18.48
N SER A 93 6.32 2.11 -18.14
CA SER A 93 6.27 0.93 -19.02
C SER A 93 5.41 1.14 -20.26
N GLN A 94 4.48 2.09 -20.22
CA GLN A 94 3.60 2.45 -21.34
C GLN A 94 4.20 3.54 -22.25
N GLU A 95 5.52 3.80 -22.16
CA GLU A 95 6.24 4.89 -22.85
C GLU A 95 5.69 6.30 -22.60
N LYS A 96 4.70 6.45 -21.70
CA LYS A 96 4.33 7.72 -21.12
C LYS A 96 5.47 8.10 -20.18
N MET A 97 6.30 9.06 -20.57
CA MET A 97 7.22 9.72 -19.64
C MET A 97 6.42 10.83 -18.94
N PRO A 98 5.88 10.61 -17.73
CA PRO A 98 5.24 11.70 -17.02
C PRO A 98 6.30 12.75 -16.69
N GLU A 99 6.03 14.00 -17.06
CA GLU A 99 6.76 15.14 -16.54
C GLU A 99 6.54 15.17 -15.03
N ILE A 100 7.61 15.15 -14.24
CA ILE A 100 7.50 15.14 -12.78
C ILE A 100 6.89 16.48 -12.36
N THR A 101 5.69 16.43 -11.77
CA THR A 101 5.04 17.65 -11.30
C THR A 101 5.69 18.17 -10.03
N GLU A 102 5.53 19.47 -9.74
CA GLU A 102 6.05 20.05 -8.50
C GLU A 102 5.53 19.31 -7.25
N ALA A 103 4.24 18.92 -7.26
CA ALA A 103 3.64 18.17 -6.18
C ALA A 103 4.35 16.81 -5.95
N GLN A 104 4.70 16.11 -7.02
CA GLN A 104 5.43 14.84 -6.96
C GLN A 104 6.88 15.04 -6.46
N PHE A 105 7.56 16.10 -6.92
CA PHE A 105 8.89 16.45 -6.42
C PHE A 105 8.88 16.79 -4.92
N VAL A 106 7.92 17.60 -4.49
CA VAL A 106 7.76 17.99 -3.08
C VAL A 106 7.48 16.77 -2.22
N LEU A 107 6.57 15.88 -2.64
CA LEU A 107 6.28 14.64 -1.93
C LEU A 107 7.55 13.79 -1.76
N HIS A 108 8.28 13.55 -2.86
CA HIS A 108 9.53 12.79 -2.82
C HIS A 108 10.52 13.38 -1.80
N LYS A 109 10.71 14.70 -1.81
CA LYS A 109 11.59 15.40 -0.86
C LYS A 109 11.11 15.28 0.59
N ILE A 110 9.80 15.32 0.82
CA ILE A 110 9.24 15.15 2.16
C ILE A 110 9.53 13.74 2.67
N LEU A 111 9.18 12.71 1.90
CA LEU A 111 9.30 11.31 2.31
C LEU A 111 10.75 10.88 2.55
N HIS A 112 11.67 11.27 1.66
CA HIS A 112 13.05 10.76 1.69
C HIS A 112 14.04 11.66 2.42
N THR A 113 13.69 12.91 2.69
CA THR A 113 14.63 13.85 3.35
C THR A 113 14.03 14.52 4.58
N ARG A 114 12.82 15.08 4.49
CA ARG A 114 12.26 15.88 5.59
C ARG A 114 11.69 15.03 6.70
N LEU A 115 10.92 13.99 6.38
CA LEU A 115 10.31 13.08 7.34
C LEU A 115 11.37 12.35 8.19
N PRO A 116 12.42 11.72 7.61
CA PRO A 116 13.48 11.11 8.42
C PRO A 116 14.18 12.09 9.35
N LYS A 117 14.39 13.34 8.88
CA LYS A 117 14.99 14.40 9.69
C LYS A 117 14.07 14.84 10.82
N LEU A 118 12.78 15.01 10.56
CA LEU A 118 11.77 15.36 11.56
C LEU A 118 11.70 14.28 12.65
N LEU A 119 11.63 13.01 12.27
CA LEU A 119 11.63 11.87 13.20
C LEU A 119 12.89 11.83 14.06
N SER A 120 14.06 12.13 13.46
CA SER A 120 15.32 12.26 14.20
C SER A 120 15.26 13.41 15.22
N SER A 121 14.80 14.59 14.82
CA SER A 121 14.66 15.75 15.71
C SER A 121 13.68 15.47 16.85
N TYR A 122 12.52 14.87 16.55
CA TYR A 122 11.54 14.45 17.54
C TYR A 122 12.14 13.46 18.54
N TYR A 123 12.85 12.44 18.05
CA TYR A 123 13.54 11.46 18.89
C TYR A 123 14.59 12.14 19.81
N GLN A 124 15.41 13.06 19.29
CA GLN A 124 16.37 13.81 20.12
C GLN A 124 15.69 14.62 21.22
N LEU A 125 14.57 15.29 20.91
CA LEU A 125 13.79 16.02 21.91
C LEU A 125 13.29 15.12 23.04
N THR A 126 12.89 13.88 22.72
CA THR A 126 12.47 12.91 23.74
C THR A 126 13.63 12.45 24.64
N ILE A 127 14.83 12.23 24.08
CA ILE A 127 16.01 11.83 24.88
C ILE A 127 16.54 12.96 25.76
N ILE A 128 16.73 14.16 25.20
CA ILE A 128 17.31 15.31 25.92
C ILE A 128 16.50 15.59 27.19
N LYS A 129 15.16 15.54 27.07
CA LYS A 129 14.26 15.77 28.21
C LYS A 129 14.22 14.59 29.19
N SER A 130 14.45 13.36 28.77
CA SER A 130 14.60 12.22 29.70
C SER A 130 15.80 12.40 30.64
N ASN A 131 16.83 13.15 30.23
CA ASN A 131 18.05 13.34 30.99
C ASN A 131 18.04 14.66 31.80
N ALA A 132 17.26 15.66 31.39
CA ALA A 132 17.10 16.92 32.10
C ALA A 132 15.93 16.84 33.10
N LYS A 133 16.21 16.98 34.40
CA LYS A 133 15.23 16.94 35.51
C LYS A 133 14.12 18.02 35.46
N SER A 134 14.11 18.87 34.43
CA SER A 134 13.16 19.97 34.21
C SER A 134 12.10 19.55 33.19
N ILE A 135 10.91 19.26 33.70
CA ILE A 135 9.74 18.85 32.94
C ILE A 135 9.18 20.08 32.21
N ASN A 136 9.57 20.28 30.95
CA ASN A 136 8.79 21.15 30.06
C ASN A 136 7.86 20.27 29.20
N ASN A 137 6.75 19.83 29.80
CA ASN A 137 5.70 19.04 29.13
C ASN A 137 5.13 19.77 27.91
N GLN A 138 5.01 21.10 27.99
CA GLN A 138 4.46 21.94 26.92
C GLN A 138 5.20 21.75 25.59
N SER A 139 6.54 21.81 25.57
CA SER A 139 7.26 21.60 24.30
C SER A 139 7.35 20.13 23.87
N ARG A 140 6.94 19.16 24.70
CA ARG A 140 6.73 17.77 24.25
C ARG A 140 5.38 17.65 23.53
N ASP A 141 4.34 18.22 24.13
CA ASP A 141 3.01 18.22 23.54
C ASP A 141 3.00 19.00 22.21
N GLU A 142 3.72 20.11 22.15
CA GLU A 142 3.93 20.88 20.91
C GLU A 142 4.67 20.06 19.86
N ALA A 143 5.78 19.39 20.21
CA ALA A 143 6.51 18.56 19.26
C ALA A 143 5.66 17.37 18.76
N GLY A 144 4.84 16.79 19.63
CA GLY A 144 3.89 15.74 19.27
C GLY A 144 2.81 16.22 18.30
N LYS A 145 2.23 17.41 18.54
CA LYS A 145 1.27 18.06 17.62
C LYS A 145 1.90 18.38 16.28
N LEU A 146 3.08 19.00 16.27
CA LEU A 146 3.79 19.31 15.03
C LEU A 146 4.12 18.05 14.21
N LEU A 147 4.50 16.97 14.89
CA LEU A 147 4.72 15.70 14.22
C LEU A 147 3.41 15.17 13.61
N GLN A 148 2.32 15.19 14.37
CA GLN A 148 1.01 14.74 13.89
C GLN A 148 0.55 15.55 12.68
N ASP A 149 0.60 16.88 12.76
CA ASP A 149 0.21 17.79 11.68
C ASP A 149 1.01 17.50 10.39
N VAL A 150 2.30 17.17 10.52
CA VAL A 150 3.12 16.80 9.36
C VAL A 150 2.71 15.45 8.78
N LEU A 151 2.43 14.44 9.62
CA LEU A 151 1.97 13.13 9.14
C LEU A 151 0.62 13.25 8.43
N ASP A 152 -0.34 13.97 9.02
CA ASP A 152 -1.65 14.26 8.43
C ASP A 152 -1.50 14.97 7.08
N ASN A 153 -0.59 15.96 6.99
CA ASN A 153 -0.35 16.67 5.75
C ASN A 153 0.28 15.79 4.66
N ILE A 154 1.19 14.89 5.02
CA ILE A 154 1.79 13.93 4.09
C ILE A 154 0.71 13.00 3.56
N GLU A 155 -0.12 12.46 4.44
CA GLU A 155 -1.17 11.53 4.10
C GLU A 155 -2.22 12.18 3.17
N GLN A 156 -2.70 13.37 3.51
CA GLN A 156 -3.66 14.11 2.66
C GLN A 156 -3.10 14.43 1.27
N ARG A 157 -1.80 14.76 1.18
CA ARG A 157 -1.13 14.99 -0.11
C ARG A 157 -1.06 13.72 -0.95
N LEU A 158 -0.78 12.58 -0.32
CA LEU A 158 -0.81 11.29 -0.99
C LEU A 158 -2.21 10.94 -1.49
N ASP A 159 -3.24 11.15 -0.66
CA ASP A 159 -4.63 10.91 -1.05
C ASP A 159 -5.02 11.75 -2.27
N SER A 160 -4.67 13.04 -2.25
CA SER A 160 -4.95 13.95 -3.36
C SER A 160 -4.24 13.51 -4.66
N LEU A 161 -2.99 13.02 -4.56
CA LEU A 161 -2.24 12.55 -5.72
C LEU A 161 -2.81 11.24 -6.28
N LEU A 162 -3.18 10.31 -5.41
CA LEU A 162 -3.81 9.04 -5.80
C LEU A 162 -5.17 9.28 -6.46
N GLU A 163 -5.98 10.18 -5.90
CA GLU A 163 -7.29 10.54 -6.48
C GLU A 163 -7.13 11.20 -7.86
N GLN A 164 -6.19 12.13 -8.02
CA GLN A 164 -5.90 12.75 -9.32
C GLN A 164 -5.49 11.70 -10.37
N MET A 165 -4.71 10.70 -9.97
CA MET A 165 -4.30 9.61 -10.86
C MET A 165 -5.49 8.74 -11.26
N GLU A 166 -6.36 8.38 -10.31
CA GLU A 166 -7.59 7.62 -10.59
C GLU A 166 -8.50 8.38 -11.56
N GLN A 167 -8.75 9.66 -11.30
CA GLN A 167 -9.58 10.51 -12.15
C GLN A 167 -9.02 10.62 -13.57
N GLN A 168 -7.69 10.76 -13.72
CA GLN A 168 -7.05 10.80 -15.03
C GLN A 168 -7.26 9.49 -15.81
N GLN A 169 -7.09 8.33 -15.16
CA GLN A 169 -7.29 7.04 -15.82
C GLN A 169 -8.75 6.82 -16.24
N LEU A 170 -9.71 7.19 -15.38
CA LEU A 170 -11.12 7.15 -15.73
C LEU A 170 -11.44 8.07 -16.91
N GLN A 171 -10.81 9.23 -16.99
CA GLN A 171 -10.99 10.15 -18.11
C GLN A 171 -10.42 9.58 -19.40
N ASP A 172 -9.22 8.99 -19.38
CA ASP A 172 -8.61 8.31 -20.53
C ASP A 172 -9.54 7.18 -21.05
N MET A 173 -10.12 6.38 -20.15
CA MET A 173 -11.09 5.33 -20.51
C MET A 173 -12.37 5.90 -21.15
N ARG A 174 -12.90 7.02 -20.64
CA ARG A 174 -14.08 7.69 -21.21
C ARG A 174 -13.82 8.26 -22.61
N VAL A 175 -12.62 8.80 -22.83
CA VAL A 175 -12.20 9.29 -24.16
C VAL A 175 -12.11 8.12 -25.13
N MET A 176 -11.48 7.01 -24.74
CA MET A 176 -11.39 5.81 -25.59
C MET A 176 -12.78 5.26 -25.94
N LYS A 177 -13.70 5.18 -24.97
CA LYS A 177 -15.09 4.77 -25.21
C LYS A 177 -15.75 5.68 -26.26
N SER A 178 -15.66 7.00 -26.07
CA SER A 178 -16.25 7.97 -27.00
C SER A 178 -15.68 7.86 -28.41
N TYR A 179 -14.37 7.60 -28.53
CA TYR A 179 -13.71 7.40 -29.81
C TYR A 179 -14.20 6.13 -30.54
N ILE A 180 -14.39 5.01 -29.82
CA ILE A 180 -14.94 3.79 -30.41
C ILE A 180 -16.39 4.01 -30.86
N ASP A 181 -17.20 4.63 -30.03
CA ASP A 181 -18.61 4.91 -30.32
C ASP A 181 -18.77 5.81 -31.57
N SER A 182 -17.87 6.78 -31.77
CA SER A 182 -17.93 7.69 -32.93
C SER A 182 -17.57 7.02 -34.26
N HIS A 183 -16.94 5.85 -34.26
CA HIS A 183 -16.54 5.10 -35.47
C HIS A 183 -17.46 3.91 -35.76
N ASN A 184 -18.47 3.66 -34.92
CA ASN A 184 -19.48 2.62 -35.11
C ASN A 184 -20.78 3.14 -35.76
N HIS A 185 -20.73 4.36 -36.34
CA HIS A 185 -21.84 4.99 -37.06
C HIS A 185 -21.53 5.14 -38.56
#